data_AF-A0A0K8J7R6-F1
#
_entry.id   AF-A0A0K8J7R6-F1
#
_cell.length_a   1.000
_cell.length_b   1.000
_cell.length_c   1.000
_cell.angle_alpha   90.00
_cell.angle_beta   90.00
_cell.angle_gamma   90.00
#
_symmetry.space_group_name_H-M   'P 1'
#
loop_
_entity.id
_entity.type
_entity.pdbx_description
1 polymer ?
#
loop_
_entity_poly.entity_id
_entity_poly.type
_entity_poly.pdbx_seq_one_letter_code
_entity_poly.pdbx_strand_id
1 'polypeptide(L)' 'MGKKRNKKIDLNNLKPEEEMKYEIASELGYLDKVLTSGWQSLTAKESGRIGGLITKRKRELKKQSEVEKEQVK' A
#
# COMPACT_ATOMS: atom_id res chain seq x y z
N MET A 1 19.45 11.87 -22.75
CA MET A 1 18.68 11.71 -21.49
C MET A 1 17.24 11.36 -21.84
N GLY A 2 16.87 10.08 -21.74
CA GLY A 2 15.57 9.56 -22.18
C GLY A 2 14.46 9.80 -21.15
N LYS A 3 13.36 10.40 -21.61
CA LYS A 3 12.14 10.77 -20.87
C LYS A 3 11.64 9.66 -19.94
N LYS A 4 11.59 9.94 -18.64
CA LYS A 4 10.90 9.14 -17.62
C LYS A 4 9.41 9.11 -17.95
N ARG A 5 8.90 7.94 -18.33
CA ARG A 5 7.48 7.71 -18.53
C ARG A 5 6.84 7.60 -17.14
N ASN A 6 6.32 8.71 -16.63
CA ASN A 6 5.44 8.73 -15.45
C ASN A 6 4.26 7.78 -15.73
N LYS A 7 4.31 6.57 -15.18
CA LYS A 7 3.13 5.71 -15.06
C LYS A 7 2.22 6.41 -14.06
N LYS A 8 1.19 7.07 -14.60
CA LYS A 8 0.11 7.72 -13.88
C LYS A 8 -0.41 6.74 -12.82
N ILE A 9 -0.40 7.17 -11.57
CA ILE A 9 -1.10 6.48 -10.49
C ILE A 9 -2.58 6.49 -10.92
N ASP A 10 -3.18 5.32 -11.11
CA ASP A 10 -4.58 5.19 -11.52
C ASP A 10 -5.49 5.59 -10.35
N LEU A 11 -5.63 6.91 -10.14
CA LEU A 11 -6.39 7.54 -9.05
C LEU A 11 -7.88 7.14 -9.04
N ASN A 12 -8.42 6.62 -10.14
CA ASN A 12 -9.83 6.23 -10.25
C ASN A 12 -10.17 4.91 -9.55
N ASN A 13 -9.18 4.17 -9.03
CA ASN A 13 -9.39 2.91 -8.33
C ASN A 13 -8.62 2.84 -6.99
N LEU A 14 -8.42 3.99 -6.35
CA LEU A 14 -7.86 4.10 -4.99
C LEU A 14 -8.76 3.36 -4.00
N LYS A 15 -8.57 2.05 -3.94
CA LYS A 15 -9.12 1.18 -2.91
C LYS A 15 -8.48 1.57 -1.59
N PRO A 16 -9.13 1.31 -0.44
CA PRO A 16 -8.50 1.46 0.88
C PRO A 16 -7.15 0.73 0.99
N GLU A 17 -6.93 -0.30 0.15
CA GLU A 17 -5.64 -0.97 0.02
C GLU A 17 -4.52 -0.11 -0.58
N GLU A 18 -4.82 0.80 -1.52
CA GLU A 18 -3.82 1.73 -2.04
C GLU A 18 -3.51 2.84 -1.05
N GLU A 19 -4.49 3.35 -0.33
CA GLU A 19 -4.27 4.36 0.71
C GLU A 19 -3.30 3.82 1.78
N MET A 20 -3.55 2.60 2.29
CA MET A 20 -2.64 1.92 3.22
C MET A 20 -1.24 1.66 2.63
N LYS A 21 -1.13 1.41 1.32
CA LYS A 21 0.18 1.27 0.65
C LYS A 21 0.98 2.56 0.75
N TYR A 22 0.35 3.69 0.42
CA TYR A 22 1.02 4.99 0.47
C TYR A 22 1.34 5.41 1.89
N GLU A 23 0.47 5.15 2.87
CA GLU A 23 0.75 5.42 4.28
C GLU A 23 1.98 4.64 4.77
N ILE A 24 2.04 3.33 4.52
CA ILE A 24 3.17 2.51 4.95
C ILE A 24 4.44 2.89 4.17
N ALA A 25 4.32 3.22 2.88
CA ALA A 25 5.44 3.76 2.12
C ALA A 25 5.93 5.09 2.70
N SER A 26 5.02 5.94 3.21
CA SER A 26 5.37 7.19 3.90
C SER A 26 6.10 6.93 5.20
N GLU A 27 5.57 6.02 6.02
CA GLU A 27 6.15 5.62 7.31
C GLU A 27 7.56 5.03 7.14
N LEU A 28 7.78 4.28 6.06
CA LEU A 28 9.08 3.68 5.74
C LEU A 28 10.01 4.61 4.94
N GLY A 29 9.58 5.82 4.58
CA GLY A 29 10.39 6.77 3.79
C GLY A 29 10.52 6.43 2.30
N TYR A 30 9.67 5.54 1.78
CA TYR A 30 9.61 5.15 0.37
C TYR A 30 8.59 5.96 -0.45
N LEU A 31 7.75 6.77 0.20
CA LEU A 31 6.70 7.54 -0.47
C LEU A 31 7.25 8.43 -1.59
N ASP A 32 8.31 9.18 -1.30
CA ASP A 32 8.93 10.10 -2.26
C ASP A 32 9.43 9.38 -3.53
N LYS A 33 9.99 8.19 -3.34
CA LYS A 33 10.49 7.31 -4.40
C LYS A 33 9.35 6.69 -5.21
N VAL A 34 8.27 6.28 -4.55
CA VAL A 34 7.07 5.76 -5.20
C VAL A 34 6.34 6.86 -5.99
N LEU A 35 6.22 8.06 -5.44
CA LEU A 35 5.61 9.20 -6.14
C LEU A 35 6.45 9.63 -7.36
N THR A 36 7.78 9.63 -7.22
CA THR A 36 8.68 10.10 -8.28
C THR A 36 8.97 9.04 -9.35
N SER A 37 9.16 7.77 -8.94
CA SER A 37 9.63 6.69 -9.83
C SER A 37 8.63 5.53 -9.95
N GLY A 38 7.55 5.54 -9.18
CA GLY A 38 6.54 4.48 -9.14
C GLY A 38 6.95 3.29 -8.29
N TRP A 39 5.99 2.40 -8.00
CA TRP A 39 6.20 1.15 -7.29
C TRP A 39 7.26 0.24 -7.92
N GLN A 40 7.47 0.35 -9.24
CA GLN A 40 8.51 -0.37 -9.98
C GLN A 40 9.94 0.01 -9.56
N SER A 41 10.12 1.15 -8.89
CA SER A 41 11.43 1.61 -8.41
C SER A 41 11.80 1.06 -7.04
N LEU A 42 10.88 0.36 -6.38
CA LEU A 42 11.17 -0.33 -5.13
C LEU A 42 11.76 -1.71 -5.43
N THR A 43 12.75 -2.08 -4.63
CA THR A 43 13.28 -3.43 -4.61
C THR A 43 12.26 -4.41 -4.03
N ALA A 44 12.42 -5.70 -4.33
CA ALA A 44 11.55 -6.76 -3.79
C ALA A 44 11.49 -6.77 -2.25
N LYS A 45 12.56 -6.34 -1.56
CA LYS A 45 12.57 -6.18 -0.10
C LYS A 45 11.69 -5.03 0.38
N GLU A 46 11.74 -3.88 -0.30
CA GLU A 46 10.99 -2.68 0.08
C GLU A 46 9.50 -2.87 -0.22
N SER A 47 9.16 -3.26 -1.44
CA SER A 47 7.77 -3.54 -1.83
C SER A 47 7.19 -4.75 -1.09
N GLY A 48 8.01 -5.76 -0.80
CA GLY A 48 7.63 -6.92 0.02
C GLY A 48 7.33 -6.55 1.48
N ARG A 49 8.08 -5.62 2.08
CA ARG A 49 7.79 -5.10 3.44
C ARG A 49 6.46 -4.35 3.47
N ILE A 50 6.24 -3.45 2.51
CA ILE A 50 4.99 -2.69 2.39
C ILE A 50 3.81 -3.65 2.19
N GLY A 51 3.92 -4.56 1.21
CA GLY A 51 2.91 -5.58 0.93
C GLY A 51 2.60 -6.50 2.12
N GLY A 52 3.63 -6.89 2.87
CA GLY A 52 3.51 -7.72 4.07
C GLY A 52 2.76 -7.01 5.19
N LEU A 53 3.05 -5.72 5.43
CA LEU A 53 2.37 -4.90 6.43
C LEU A 53 0.88 -4.68 6.09
N ILE A 54 0.57 -4.43 4.82
CA ILE A 54 -0.83 -4.30 4.36
C ILE A 54 -1.55 -5.62 4.50
N THR A 55 -0.93 -6.72 4.08
CA THR A 55 -1.52 -8.06 4.19
C THR A 55 -1.74 -8.43 5.64
N LYS A 56 -0.82 -8.08 6.55
CA LYS A 56 -0.96 -8.29 7.98
C LYS A 56 -2.13 -7.48 8.54
N ARG A 57 -2.18 -6.16 8.28
CA ARG A 57 -3.31 -5.29 8.68
C ARG A 57 -4.65 -5.79 8.12
N LYS A 58 -4.72 -6.15 6.84
CA LYS A 58 -5.93 -6.67 6.20
C LYS A 58 -6.37 -8.01 6.79
N ARG A 59 -5.42 -8.89 7.14
CA ARG A 59 -5.70 -10.17 7.78
C ARG A 59 -6.21 -9.98 9.21
N GLU A 60 -5.62 -9.06 9.96
CA GLU A 60 -6.07 -8.71 11.32
C GLU A 60 -7.43 -8.03 11.31
N LEU A 61 -7.64 -7.04 10.43
CA LEU A 61 -8.93 -6.40 10.19
C LEU A 61 -10.00 -7.41 9.80
N LYS A 62 -9.71 -8.38 8.93
CA LYS A 62 -10.70 -9.42 8.59
C LYS A 62 -11.04 -10.26 9.82
N LYS A 63 -10.03 -10.67 10.58
CA LYS A 63 -10.19 -11.42 11.83
C LYS A 63 -10.97 -10.63 12.89
N GLN A 64 -10.71 -9.33 13.03
CA GLN A 64 -11.41 -8.42 13.93
C GLN A 64 -12.81 -8.09 13.44
N SER A 65 -13.02 -7.94 12.13
CA SER A 65 -14.34 -7.66 11.56
C SER A 65 -15.32 -8.83 11.67
N GLU A 66 -14.82 -10.07 11.77
CA GLU A 66 -15.65 -11.23 12.12
C GLU A 66 -16.00 -11.19 13.62
N VAL A 67 -15.07 -10.80 14.50
CA VAL A 67 -15.30 -10.69 15.94
C VAL A 67 -16.21 -9.50 16.31
N GLU A 68 -16.09 -8.36 15.61
CA GLU A 68 -16.85 -7.13 15.88
C GLU A 68 -18.28 -7.22 15.33
N LYS A 69 -18.52 -8.02 14.28
CA LYS A 69 -19.88 -8.31 13.79
C LYS A 69 -20.66 -9.29 14.68
N GLU A 70 -19.97 -10.12 15.47
CA GLU A 70 -20.60 -11.04 16.41
C GLU A 70 -20.95 -10.36 17.75
N GLN A 71 -20.27 -9.27 18.11
CA GLN A 71 -20.48 -8.58 19.39
C GLN A 71 -21.61 -7.53 19.36
N VAL A 72 -22.15 -7.21 18.17
CA VAL A 72 -23.28 -6.28 17.98
C VAL A 72 -24.60 -7.03 17.69
N LYS A 73 -24.62 -8.36 17.82
CA LYS A 73 -25.84 -9.18 17.67
C LYS A 73 -26.32 -9.71 19.01
#